data_AF-A0A0D6LG08-F1
#
_entry.id   AF-A0A0D6LG08-F1
#
_cell.length_a   1.000
_cell.length_b   1.000
_cell.length_c   1.000
_cell.angle_alpha   90.00
_cell.angle_beta   90.00
_cell.angle_gamma   90.00
#
_symmetry.space_group_name_H-M   'P 1'
#
loop_
_entity.id
_entity.type
_entity.pdbx_description
1 polymer ?
#
loop_
_entity_poly.entity_id
_entity_poly.type
_entity_poly.pdbx_seq_one_letter_code
_entity_poly.pdbx_strand_id
1 'polypeptide(L)'
;MVPQNEELLKKSRLPFGLTLHPFRDMKNLNIIQTSTIVRCRYCRTYINPYVYLPDSRHWKCNLCNRNNDLPDDFCWDPNTKSFGDPVNRPEIKHPTVEFIAPNEYMLRPPQPAVYVFVLDVSAAAIEAGYLFALSEQLLINLDQLPGDDRTQAIRSFVEKLPVLFEKASSSSNCLGSALKIVHELIAEIGGRITVFQATLPNIGPGCLKPREDPNQRAGTDVQNLVPATDFYKTLALECTGHQVALDLFLLNTQYADLATLCEFMRGFIHYLLESIMS
;
A
#
# COMPACT_ATOMS: atom_id res chain seq x y z
N MET A 1 -14.54 -27.52 2.60
CA MET A 1 -15.30 -28.24 1.55
C MET A 1 -15.91 -27.18 0.64
N VAL A 2 -15.59 -27.18 -0.65
CA VAL A 2 -16.09 -26.18 -1.62
C VAL A 2 -17.36 -26.75 -2.29
N PRO A 3 -18.47 -25.98 -2.41
CA PRO A 3 -19.65 -26.43 -3.13
C PRO A 3 -19.31 -26.84 -4.57
N GLN A 4 -19.75 -28.02 -4.99
CA GLN A 4 -19.42 -28.56 -6.33
C GLN A 4 -20.14 -27.84 -7.47
N ASN A 5 -21.25 -27.17 -7.18
CA ASN A 5 -22.04 -26.42 -8.16
C ASN A 5 -22.69 -25.19 -7.54
N GLU A 6 -23.19 -24.30 -8.40
CA GLU A 6 -23.80 -23.03 -8.01
C GLU A 6 -25.08 -23.22 -7.20
N GLU A 7 -25.88 -24.26 -7.48
CA GLU A 7 -27.10 -24.54 -6.74
C GLU A 7 -26.82 -24.86 -5.27
N LEU A 8 -25.80 -25.67 -5.00
CA LEU A 8 -25.40 -26.00 -3.64
C LEU A 8 -24.84 -24.78 -2.90
N LEU A 9 -24.10 -23.91 -3.60
CA LEU A 9 -23.66 -22.63 -3.03
C LEU A 9 -24.84 -21.72 -2.66
N LYS A 10 -25.85 -21.60 -3.55
CA LYS A 10 -27.06 -20.82 -3.26
C LYS A 10 -27.86 -21.40 -2.09
N LYS A 11 -27.98 -22.73 -2.03
CA LYS A 11 -28.68 -23.43 -0.94
C LYS A 11 -27.97 -23.30 0.41
N SER A 12 -26.63 -23.26 0.42
CA SER A 12 -25.87 -23.16 1.67
C SER A 12 -26.06 -21.81 2.38
N ARG A 13 -26.44 -20.76 1.64
CA ARG A 13 -26.52 -19.37 2.13
C ARG A 13 -25.21 -18.87 2.76
N LEU A 14 -24.09 -19.50 2.42
CA LEU A 14 -22.76 -19.09 2.86
C LEU A 14 -22.08 -18.24 1.79
N PRO A 15 -21.42 -17.14 2.17
CA PRO A 15 -20.58 -16.40 1.24
C PRO A 15 -19.39 -17.28 0.83
N PHE A 16 -19.07 -17.28 -0.46
CA PHE A 16 -17.84 -17.89 -0.98
C PHE A 16 -16.89 -16.77 -1.39
N GLY A 17 -15.82 -16.63 -0.64
CA GLY A 17 -14.82 -15.58 -0.86
C GLY A 17 -13.45 -16.04 -0.38
N LEU A 18 -12.43 -15.31 -0.81
CA LEU A 18 -11.04 -15.54 -0.44
C LEU A 18 -10.46 -14.25 0.15
N THR A 19 -9.96 -14.32 1.38
CA THR A 19 -9.21 -13.22 1.99
C THR A 19 -7.73 -13.44 1.75
N LEU A 20 -7.09 -12.51 1.04
CA LEU A 20 -5.68 -12.58 0.68
C LEU A 20 -4.86 -11.59 1.49
N HIS A 21 -3.72 -12.04 2.02
CA HIS A 21 -2.73 -11.19 2.67
C HIS A 21 -1.35 -11.47 2.06
N PRO A 22 -1.05 -10.91 0.87
CA PRO A 22 0.16 -11.26 0.11
C PRO A 22 1.47 -10.98 0.84
N PHE A 23 1.50 -9.95 1.70
CA PHE A 23 2.69 -9.50 2.43
C PHE A 23 2.67 -9.89 3.91
N ARG A 24 1.95 -10.95 4.29
CA ARG A 24 2.00 -11.42 5.67
C ARG A 24 3.39 -11.96 5.98
N ASP A 25 4.01 -11.47 7.05
CA ASP A 25 5.33 -11.93 7.47
C ASP A 25 5.37 -13.45 7.62
N MET A 26 6.30 -14.07 6.90
CA MET A 26 6.53 -15.50 6.93
C MET A 26 7.98 -15.78 7.30
N LYS A 27 8.17 -16.55 8.39
CA LYS A 27 9.49 -17.09 8.72
C LYS A 27 9.80 -18.22 7.71
N ASN A 28 10.95 -18.15 7.05
CA ASN A 28 11.44 -19.14 6.08
C ASN A 28 10.72 -19.17 4.71
N LEU A 29 10.41 -18.00 4.14
CA LEU A 29 9.97 -17.91 2.75
C LEU A 29 11.11 -18.33 1.80
N ASN A 30 10.84 -19.25 0.87
CA ASN A 30 11.81 -19.65 -0.15
C ASN A 30 11.88 -18.57 -1.23
N ILE A 31 13.02 -17.89 -1.33
CA ILE A 31 13.32 -16.90 -2.36
C ILE A 31 14.07 -17.61 -3.49
N ILE A 32 13.52 -17.57 -4.70
CA ILE A 32 14.00 -18.31 -5.86
C ILE A 32 14.59 -17.33 -6.87
N GLN A 33 15.87 -17.51 -7.18
CA GLN A 33 16.53 -16.81 -8.29
C GLN A 33 16.65 -17.76 -9.49
N THR A 34 16.00 -17.42 -10.60
CA THR A 34 16.05 -18.18 -11.85
C THR A 34 16.10 -17.24 -13.05
N SER A 35 16.58 -17.74 -14.19
CA SER A 35 16.60 -17.01 -15.46
C SER A 35 15.19 -16.81 -16.03
N THR A 36 14.35 -17.84 -15.91
CA THR A 36 13.02 -17.90 -16.50
C THR A 36 12.02 -18.42 -15.47
N ILE A 37 10.92 -17.69 -15.27
CA ILE A 37 9.83 -18.15 -14.40
C ILE A 37 8.86 -18.99 -15.23
N VAL A 38 8.76 -20.29 -14.92
CA VAL A 38 7.93 -21.25 -15.67
C VAL A 38 6.44 -20.95 -15.47
N ARG A 39 5.73 -20.77 -16.59
CA ARG A 39 4.29 -20.46 -16.64
C ARG A 39 3.61 -21.28 -17.73
N CYS A 40 2.33 -21.57 -17.55
CA CYS A 40 1.53 -22.21 -18.57
C CYS A 40 1.45 -21.31 -19.82
N ARG A 41 1.72 -21.87 -21.01
CA ARG A 41 1.69 -21.14 -22.28
C ARG A 41 0.29 -20.61 -22.63
N TYR A 42 -0.75 -21.24 -22.09
CA TYR A 42 -2.14 -20.95 -22.43
C TYR A 42 -2.83 -20.01 -21.43
N CYS A 43 -2.81 -20.34 -20.13
CA CYS A 43 -3.51 -19.54 -19.10
C CYS A 43 -2.57 -18.68 -18.24
N ARG A 44 -1.25 -18.71 -18.49
CA ARG A 44 -0.21 -17.92 -17.79
C ARG A 44 -0.05 -18.20 -16.29
N THR A 45 -0.74 -19.21 -15.76
CA THR A 45 -0.56 -19.71 -14.39
C THR A 45 0.88 -20.12 -14.14
N TYR A 46 1.46 -19.64 -13.04
CA TYR A 46 2.76 -20.08 -12.56
C TYR A 46 2.77 -21.58 -12.28
N ILE A 47 3.90 -22.24 -12.55
CA ILE A 47 4.08 -23.60 -12.06
C ILE A 47 3.99 -23.59 -10.52
N ASN A 48 3.33 -24.59 -9.95
CA ASN A 48 2.98 -24.62 -8.53
C ASN A 48 2.84 -26.08 -8.06
N PRO A 49 2.75 -26.35 -6.75
CA PRO A 49 2.73 -27.72 -6.22
C PRO A 49 1.58 -28.63 -6.69
N TYR A 50 0.51 -28.05 -7.24
CA TYR A 50 -0.68 -28.79 -7.61
C TYR A 50 -0.67 -29.26 -9.07
N VAL A 51 0.39 -28.96 -9.82
CA VAL A 51 0.56 -29.43 -11.21
C VAL A 51 0.88 -30.92 -11.25
N TYR A 52 0.60 -31.56 -12.38
CA TYR A 52 0.98 -32.96 -12.60
C TYR A 52 2.24 -33.03 -13.47
N LEU A 53 3.27 -33.72 -12.99
CA LEU A 53 4.54 -33.94 -13.66
C LEU A 53 4.60 -35.41 -14.16
N PRO A 54 4.25 -35.69 -15.42
CA PRO A 54 4.33 -37.05 -15.96
C PRO A 54 5.78 -37.54 -16.12
N ASP A 55 6.71 -36.63 -16.38
CA ASP A 55 8.13 -36.90 -16.59
C ASP A 55 8.97 -35.63 -16.28
N SER A 56 10.28 -35.67 -16.55
CA SER A 56 11.21 -34.57 -16.29
C SER A 56 11.20 -33.44 -17.33
N ARG A 57 10.39 -33.56 -18.40
CA ARG A 57 10.35 -32.60 -19.53
C ARG A 57 8.98 -32.00 -19.77
N HIS A 58 7.93 -32.48 -19.11
CA HIS A 58 6.56 -32.00 -19.32
C HIS A 58 5.84 -31.79 -17.99
N TRP A 59 4.84 -30.91 -18.03
CA TRP A 59 3.91 -30.71 -16.92
C TRP A 59 2.51 -30.37 -17.41
N LYS A 60 1.50 -30.80 -16.67
CA LYS A 60 0.10 -30.51 -16.92
C LYS A 60 -0.40 -29.48 -15.92
N CYS A 61 -0.91 -28.36 -16.43
CA CYS A 61 -1.41 -27.26 -15.60
C CYS A 61 -2.68 -27.66 -14.86
N ASN A 62 -2.74 -27.40 -13.55
CA ASN A 62 -3.88 -27.72 -12.69
C ASN A 62 -5.12 -26.82 -12.89
N LEU A 63 -4.97 -25.67 -13.56
CA LEU A 63 -6.10 -24.76 -13.82
C LEU A 63 -6.74 -25.01 -15.19
N CYS A 64 -5.95 -25.10 -16.26
CA CYS A 64 -6.48 -25.29 -17.62
C CYS A 64 -6.35 -26.72 -18.16
N ASN A 65 -5.72 -27.63 -17.42
CA ASN A 65 -5.53 -29.04 -17.78
C ASN A 65 -4.75 -29.28 -19.09
N ARG A 66 -4.04 -28.29 -19.63
CA ARG A 66 -3.19 -28.44 -20.82
C ARG A 66 -1.78 -28.84 -20.45
N ASN A 67 -1.15 -29.63 -21.33
CA ASN A 67 0.25 -30.00 -21.24
C ASN A 67 1.15 -28.85 -21.71
N ASN A 68 2.30 -28.70 -21.08
CA ASN A 68 3.33 -27.72 -21.37
C ASN A 68 4.70 -28.40 -21.25
N ASP A 69 5.68 -27.87 -21.96
CA ASP A 69 7.07 -28.32 -21.84
C ASP A 69 7.73 -27.67 -20.62
N LEU A 70 8.64 -28.40 -19.97
CA LEU A 70 9.55 -27.88 -18.96
C LEU A 70 10.86 -27.47 -19.65
N PRO A 71 11.40 -26.29 -19.31
CA PRO A 71 12.75 -25.91 -19.75
C PRO A 71 13.82 -26.91 -19.28
N ASP A 72 14.86 -27.12 -20.09
CA ASP A 72 15.95 -28.06 -19.76
C ASP A 72 16.68 -27.66 -18.46
N ASP A 73 16.79 -26.37 -18.17
CA ASP A 73 17.42 -25.84 -16.96
C ASP A 73 16.53 -25.97 -15.71
N PHE A 74 15.26 -26.38 -15.84
CA PHE A 74 14.38 -26.56 -14.69
C PHE A 74 14.86 -27.68 -13.76
N CYS A 75 15.63 -28.65 -14.24
CA CYS A 75 16.24 -29.68 -13.39
C CYS A 75 17.38 -29.15 -12.50
N TRP A 76 17.82 -27.89 -12.67
CA TRP A 76 18.80 -27.25 -11.80
C TRP A 76 18.15 -26.64 -10.56
N ASP A 77 18.40 -27.20 -9.38
CA ASP A 77 17.88 -26.67 -8.12
C ASP A 77 18.66 -25.40 -7.70
N PRO A 78 18.00 -24.23 -7.60
CA PRO A 78 18.66 -22.97 -7.25
C PRO A 78 19.14 -22.92 -5.79
N ASN A 79 18.55 -23.70 -4.90
CA ASN A 79 18.90 -23.73 -3.48
C ASN A 79 20.12 -24.63 -3.22
N THR A 80 20.12 -25.84 -3.77
CA THR A 80 21.24 -26.80 -3.58
C THR A 80 22.38 -26.59 -4.58
N LYS A 81 22.14 -25.79 -5.63
CA LYS A 81 23.09 -25.56 -6.74
C LYS A 81 23.56 -26.87 -7.38
N SER A 82 22.62 -27.78 -7.62
CA SER A 82 22.88 -29.08 -8.24
C SER A 82 21.74 -29.49 -9.16
N PHE A 83 22.05 -30.33 -10.15
CA PHE A 83 21.03 -30.97 -10.96
C PHE A 83 20.30 -32.05 -10.17
N GLY A 84 18.99 -32.12 -10.32
CA GLY A 84 18.13 -33.07 -9.63
C GLY A 84 16.76 -33.21 -10.28
N ASP A 85 15.86 -33.89 -9.58
CA ASP A 85 14.49 -34.10 -10.02
C ASP A 85 13.66 -32.79 -9.89
N PRO A 86 12.92 -32.36 -10.93
CA PRO A 86 11.98 -31.23 -10.86
C PRO A 86 11.04 -31.23 -9.65
N VAL A 87 10.65 -32.40 -9.14
CA VAL A 87 9.79 -32.50 -7.94
C VAL A 87 10.45 -31.94 -6.68
N ASN A 88 11.78 -31.80 -6.68
CA ASN A 88 12.52 -31.31 -5.53
C ASN A 88 12.54 -29.79 -5.41
N ARG A 89 12.16 -29.08 -6.47
CA ARG A 89 12.22 -27.63 -6.54
C ARG A 89 11.32 -26.95 -5.51
N PRO A 90 11.74 -25.81 -4.94
CA PRO A 90 10.96 -25.10 -3.94
C PRO A 90 9.57 -24.69 -4.43
N GLU A 91 9.41 -24.25 -5.68
CA GLU A 91 8.12 -23.86 -6.28
C GLU A 91 7.18 -25.04 -6.62
N ILE A 92 7.69 -26.28 -6.56
CA ILE A 92 6.87 -27.51 -6.66
C ILE A 92 6.55 -28.06 -5.27
N LYS A 93 7.40 -27.81 -4.27
CA LYS A 93 7.18 -28.27 -2.90
C LYS A 93 6.31 -27.34 -2.07
N HIS A 94 6.39 -26.04 -2.30
CA HIS A 94 5.77 -25.03 -1.44
C HIS A 94 4.74 -24.19 -2.22
N PRO A 95 3.54 -23.97 -1.65
CA PRO A 95 2.50 -23.18 -2.31
C PRO A 95 2.77 -21.67 -2.27
N THR A 96 3.65 -21.24 -1.35
CA THR A 96 4.07 -19.84 -1.20
C THR A 96 5.58 -19.78 -1.37
N VAL A 97 6.01 -19.09 -2.41
CA VAL A 97 7.42 -18.82 -2.74
C VAL A 97 7.52 -17.41 -3.29
N GLU A 98 8.71 -16.84 -3.28
CA GLU A 98 9.00 -15.55 -3.89
C GLU A 98 10.01 -15.73 -5.02
N PHE A 99 9.76 -15.10 -6.16
CA PHE A 99 10.71 -15.09 -7.27
C PHE A 99 11.40 -13.74 -7.33
N ILE A 100 12.73 -13.77 -7.48
CA ILE A 100 13.44 -12.58 -7.95
C ILE A 100 13.09 -12.42 -9.44
N ALA A 101 12.32 -11.38 -9.75
CA ALA A 101 11.82 -11.12 -11.09
C ALA A 101 12.99 -10.94 -12.09
N PRO A 102 13.07 -11.73 -13.18
CA PRO A 102 14.05 -11.52 -14.23
C PRO A 102 13.79 -10.23 -15.02
N ASN A 103 14.77 -9.79 -15.82
CA ASN A 103 14.68 -8.56 -16.62
C ASN A 103 13.47 -8.50 -17.56
N GLU A 104 12.95 -9.65 -18.01
CA GLU A 104 11.74 -9.71 -18.87
C GLU A 104 10.46 -9.19 -18.17
N TYR A 105 10.46 -9.14 -16.84
CA TYR A 105 9.38 -8.59 -16.03
C TYR A 105 9.58 -7.10 -15.71
N MET A 106 10.69 -6.50 -16.13
CA MET A 106 11.02 -5.10 -15.86
C MET A 106 10.83 -4.26 -17.12
N LEU A 107 9.85 -3.35 -17.10
CA LEU A 107 9.73 -2.31 -18.15
C LEU A 107 10.77 -1.21 -17.96
N ARG A 108 11.11 -0.91 -16.71
CA ARG A 108 12.13 0.05 -16.28
C ARG A 108 12.88 -0.54 -15.08
N PRO A 109 14.16 -0.17 -14.87
CA PRO A 109 14.87 -0.52 -13.64
C PRO A 109 14.10 -0.02 -12.41
N PRO A 110 14.15 -0.76 -11.28
CA PRO A 110 13.55 -0.33 -10.02
C PRO A 110 14.03 1.07 -9.65
N GLN A 111 13.09 1.99 -9.43
CA GLN A 111 13.40 3.34 -8.97
C GLN A 111 13.57 3.35 -7.45
N PRO A 112 14.40 4.25 -6.91
CA PRO A 112 14.51 4.41 -5.46
C PRO A 112 13.18 4.85 -4.86
N ALA A 113 12.90 4.41 -3.63
CA ALA A 113 11.68 4.81 -2.92
C ALA A 113 11.74 6.29 -2.54
N VAL A 114 10.80 7.09 -3.05
CA VAL A 114 10.62 8.50 -2.68
C VAL A 114 9.53 8.60 -1.62
N TYR A 115 9.86 9.20 -0.49
CA TYR A 115 8.93 9.47 0.59
C TYR A 115 8.73 10.97 0.72
N VAL A 116 7.46 11.43 0.68
CA VAL A 116 7.12 12.83 0.90
C VAL A 116 6.19 12.94 2.10
N PHE A 117 6.59 13.75 3.08
CA PHE A 117 5.79 14.05 4.25
C PHE A 117 5.06 15.37 4.06
N VAL A 118 3.73 15.35 4.14
CA VAL A 118 2.88 16.54 4.05
C VAL A 118 2.36 16.83 5.45
N LEU A 119 2.80 17.93 6.05
CA LEU A 119 2.53 18.25 7.45
C LEU A 119 1.58 19.45 7.54
N ASP A 120 0.46 19.25 8.21
CA ASP A 120 -0.44 20.33 8.62
C ASP A 120 0.22 21.16 9.73
N VAL A 121 0.37 22.47 9.52
CA VAL A 121 0.95 23.43 10.48
C VAL A 121 -0.07 24.50 10.90
N SER A 122 -1.37 24.20 10.76
CA SER A 122 -2.45 25.03 11.29
C SER A 122 -2.42 25.12 12.82
N ALA A 123 -3.14 26.09 13.39
CA ALA A 123 -3.21 26.28 14.84
C ALA A 123 -3.60 25.00 15.60
N ALA A 124 -4.59 24.24 15.09
CA ALA A 124 -5.00 22.98 15.71
C ALA A 124 -3.92 21.89 15.63
N ALA A 125 -3.10 21.89 14.58
CA ALA A 125 -1.97 20.98 14.45
C ALA A 125 -0.87 21.27 15.48
N ILE A 126 -0.59 22.55 15.72
CA ILE A 126 0.38 22.99 16.73
C ILE A 126 -0.15 22.68 18.14
N GLU A 127 -1.42 22.98 18.40
CA GLU A 127 -2.09 22.68 19.67
C GLU A 127 -2.12 21.17 19.95
N ALA A 128 -2.33 20.34 18.93
CA ALA A 128 -2.26 18.89 19.05
C ALA A 128 -0.86 18.37 19.43
N GLY A 129 0.19 19.17 19.31
CA GLY A 129 1.56 18.81 19.71
C GLY A 129 2.23 17.73 18.86
N TYR A 130 1.55 17.23 17.82
CA TYR A 130 2.05 16.09 17.04
C TYR A 130 3.32 16.44 16.26
N LEU A 131 3.49 17.70 15.85
CA LEU A 131 4.65 18.13 15.08
C LEU A 131 5.95 17.93 15.89
N PHE A 132 5.88 18.11 17.21
CA PHE A 132 6.99 17.86 18.12
C PHE A 132 7.29 16.36 18.19
N ALA A 133 6.27 15.55 18.51
CA ALA A 133 6.42 14.09 18.61
C ALA A 133 6.91 13.46 17.29
N LEU A 134 6.36 13.89 16.15
CA LEU A 134 6.79 13.46 14.83
C LEU A 134 8.25 13.84 14.58
N SER A 135 8.65 15.06 14.90
CA SER A 135 10.03 15.52 14.69
C SER A 135 11.01 14.71 15.52
N GLU A 136 10.72 14.47 16.81
CA GLU A 136 11.54 13.62 17.66
C GLU A 136 11.66 12.19 17.13
N GLN A 137 10.53 11.56 16.79
CA GLN A 137 10.53 10.19 16.27
C GLN A 137 11.21 10.08 14.91
N LEU A 138 11.03 11.08 14.04
CA LEU A 138 11.68 11.11 12.75
C LEU A 138 13.20 11.25 12.92
N LEU A 139 13.68 12.05 13.87
CA LEU A 139 15.11 12.18 14.16
C LEU A 139 15.73 10.88 14.69
N ILE A 140 15.03 10.17 15.58
CA ILE A 140 15.48 8.88 16.13
C ILE A 140 15.59 7.81 15.04
N ASN A 141 14.61 7.79 14.13
CA ASN A 141 14.52 6.77 13.09
C ASN A 141 15.13 7.21 11.75
N LEU A 142 15.67 8.42 11.66
CA LEU A 142 16.19 8.98 10.40
C LEU A 142 17.31 8.13 9.82
N ASP A 143 18.16 7.58 10.70
CA ASP A 143 19.29 6.73 10.32
C ASP A 143 18.85 5.33 9.85
N GLN A 144 17.59 4.94 10.10
CA GLN A 144 16.99 3.71 9.58
C GLN A 144 16.36 3.91 8.19
N LEU A 145 16.15 5.17 7.77
CA LEU A 145 15.66 5.47 6.44
C LEU A 145 16.81 5.43 5.43
N PRO A 146 16.59 4.88 4.23
CA PRO A 146 17.61 4.89 3.18
C PRO A 146 17.92 6.35 2.79
N GLY A 147 19.16 6.78 2.95
CA GLY A 147 19.60 8.15 2.69
C GLY A 147 21.09 8.26 2.42
N ASP A 148 21.50 9.42 1.90
CA ASP A 148 22.91 9.79 1.66
C ASP A 148 23.31 10.97 2.56
N ASP A 149 24.41 11.65 2.25
CA ASP A 149 24.91 12.80 3.02
C ASP A 149 23.86 13.94 3.18
N ARG A 150 22.83 13.99 2.32
CA ARG A 150 21.72 14.96 2.44
C ARG A 150 20.86 14.72 3.68
N THR A 151 20.94 13.55 4.29
CA THR A 151 20.23 13.22 5.53
C THR A 151 20.60 14.19 6.66
N GLN A 152 21.83 14.72 6.68
CA GLN A 152 22.22 15.74 7.67
C GLN A 152 21.44 17.05 7.51
N ALA A 153 21.20 17.50 6.27
CA ALA A 153 20.41 18.70 6.03
C ALA A 153 18.94 18.50 6.44
N ILE A 154 18.39 17.31 6.19
CA ILE A 154 17.05 16.92 6.65
C ILE A 154 17.00 16.93 8.18
N ARG A 155 18.00 16.34 8.85
CA ARG A 155 18.12 16.33 10.32
C ARG A 155 18.06 17.74 10.89
N SER A 156 18.90 18.65 10.39
CA SER A 156 18.90 20.05 10.83
C SER A 156 17.61 20.80 10.56
N PHE A 157 16.86 20.43 9.51
CA PHE A 157 15.54 21.00 9.25
C PHE A 157 14.50 20.48 10.24
N VAL A 158 14.45 19.16 10.47
CA VAL A 158 13.48 18.51 11.36
C VAL A 158 13.66 18.98 12.81
N GLU A 159 14.91 19.19 13.27
CA GLU A 159 15.20 19.77 14.60
C GLU A 159 14.57 21.15 14.80
N LYS A 160 14.49 21.97 13.73
CA LYS A 160 13.97 23.34 13.79
C LYS A 160 12.49 23.43 13.46
N LEU A 161 11.90 22.36 12.95
CA LEU A 161 10.56 22.35 12.39
C LEU A 161 9.48 22.76 13.41
N PRO A 162 9.45 22.24 14.66
CA PRO A 162 8.45 22.67 15.64
C PRO A 162 8.57 24.15 16.00
N VAL A 163 9.80 24.64 16.16
CA VAL A 163 10.09 26.04 16.53
C VAL A 163 9.68 27.00 15.41
N LEU A 164 9.84 26.59 14.15
CA LEU A 164 9.48 27.41 12.99
C LEU A 164 7.98 27.74 12.96
N PHE A 165 7.13 26.83 13.44
CA PHE A 165 5.67 26.96 13.41
C PHE A 165 5.03 27.15 14.79
N GLU A 166 5.82 27.36 15.85
CA GLU A 166 5.32 27.55 17.23
C GLU A 166 4.28 28.69 17.33
N LYS A 167 4.44 29.74 16.52
CA LYS A 167 3.55 30.91 16.49
C LYS A 167 2.49 30.86 15.38
N ALA A 168 2.34 29.72 14.70
CA ALA A 168 1.33 29.58 13.66
C ALA A 168 -0.08 29.62 14.27
N SER A 169 -0.87 30.60 13.84
CA SER A 169 -2.23 30.84 14.35
C SER A 169 -3.32 30.68 13.28
N SER A 170 -2.96 30.23 12.09
CA SER A 170 -3.89 30.06 10.98
C SER A 170 -4.76 28.82 11.17
N SER A 171 -6.07 28.96 11.01
CA SER A 171 -7.01 27.83 10.90
C SER A 171 -7.18 27.33 9.46
N SER A 172 -6.47 27.93 8.51
CA SER A 172 -6.55 27.58 7.09
C SER A 172 -5.81 26.27 6.80
N ASN A 173 -6.46 25.36 6.07
CA ASN A 173 -5.86 24.11 5.61
C ASN A 173 -6.15 23.91 4.11
N CYS A 174 -5.09 23.79 3.32
CA CYS A 174 -5.13 23.67 1.86
C CYS A 174 -4.68 22.29 1.34
N LEU A 175 -5.04 21.21 2.04
CA LEU A 175 -4.60 19.84 1.72
C LEU A 175 -4.70 19.50 0.23
N GLY A 176 -5.83 19.78 -0.42
CA GLY A 176 -6.01 19.41 -1.83
C GLY A 176 -5.03 20.10 -2.78
N SER A 177 -4.66 21.35 -2.51
CA SER A 177 -3.60 22.04 -3.27
C SER A 177 -2.24 21.43 -3.00
N ALA A 178 -1.93 21.14 -1.73
CA ALA A 178 -0.66 20.53 -1.34
C ALA A 178 -0.47 19.16 -1.99
N LEU A 179 -1.51 18.32 -2.00
CA LEU A 179 -1.46 17.00 -2.61
C LEU A 179 -1.24 17.05 -4.12
N LYS A 180 -1.86 18.01 -4.84
CA LYS A 180 -1.62 18.17 -6.28
C LYS A 180 -0.15 18.48 -6.58
N ILE A 181 0.41 19.45 -5.87
CA ILE A 181 1.81 19.86 -6.07
C ILE A 181 2.75 18.69 -5.76
N VAL A 182 2.51 17.98 -4.66
CA VAL A 182 3.36 16.86 -4.26
C VAL A 182 3.22 15.68 -5.23
N HIS A 183 2.01 15.39 -5.70
CA HIS A 183 1.78 14.37 -6.72
C HIS A 183 2.55 14.69 -8.00
N GLU A 184 2.43 15.92 -8.52
CA GLU A 184 3.18 16.36 -9.71
C GLU A 184 4.70 16.28 -9.50
N LEU A 185 5.20 16.64 -8.30
CA LEU A 185 6.61 16.60 -7.95
C LEU A 185 7.22 15.19 -8.08
N ILE A 186 6.47 14.15 -7.75
CA ILE A 186 6.96 12.76 -7.74
C ILE A 186 6.37 11.89 -8.86
N ALA A 187 5.57 12.46 -9.77
CA ALA A 187 4.82 11.71 -10.78
C ALA A 187 5.70 10.86 -11.72
N GLU A 188 6.93 11.29 -12.01
CA GLU A 188 7.84 10.57 -12.89
C GLU A 188 8.48 9.33 -12.24
N ILE A 189 8.73 9.41 -10.92
CA ILE A 189 9.45 8.40 -10.14
C ILE A 189 8.45 7.43 -9.45
N GLY A 190 7.31 7.95 -9.03
CA GLY A 190 6.43 7.29 -8.08
C GLY A 190 6.96 7.42 -6.64
N GLY A 191 6.25 6.81 -5.69
CA GLY A 191 6.66 6.85 -4.29
C GLY A 191 5.49 6.82 -3.32
N ARG A 192 5.68 7.41 -2.15
CA ARG A 192 4.69 7.44 -1.08
C ARG A 192 4.58 8.82 -0.47
N ILE A 193 3.35 9.33 -0.41
CA ILE A 193 3.01 10.59 0.25
C ILE A 193 2.33 10.24 1.56
N THR A 194 2.88 10.72 2.67
CA THR A 194 2.32 10.53 4.00
C THR A 194 1.87 11.87 4.55
N VAL A 195 0.55 12.01 4.72
CA VAL A 195 -0.10 13.23 5.17
C VAL A 195 -0.35 13.15 6.68
N PHE A 196 -0.01 14.21 7.40
CA PHE A 196 -0.40 14.42 8.79
C PHE A 196 -1.34 15.61 8.84
N GLN A 197 -2.57 15.37 9.29
CA GLN A 197 -3.63 16.37 9.25
C GLN A 197 -4.36 16.45 10.59
N ALA A 198 -4.52 17.66 11.09
CA ALA A 198 -5.31 17.95 12.29
C ALA A 198 -6.56 18.77 11.96
N THR A 199 -6.50 19.64 10.95
CA THR A 199 -7.61 20.52 10.57
C THR A 199 -8.34 20.00 9.33
N LEU A 200 -9.67 20.14 9.32
CA LEU A 200 -10.49 19.84 8.14
C LEU A 200 -10.06 20.75 6.96
N PRO A 201 -9.75 20.21 5.77
CA PRO A 201 -9.41 21.02 4.60
C PRO A 201 -10.51 22.02 4.29
N ASN A 202 -10.19 23.30 4.26
CA ASN A 202 -11.17 24.37 4.14
C ASN A 202 -10.87 25.38 3.02
N ILE A 203 -9.67 25.31 2.42
CA ILE A 203 -9.25 26.19 1.32
C ILE A 203 -8.73 25.35 0.15
N GLY A 204 -9.02 25.82 -1.07
CA GLY A 204 -8.53 25.20 -2.30
C GLY A 204 -9.40 24.04 -2.80
N PRO A 205 -8.89 23.24 -3.76
CA PRO A 205 -9.64 22.13 -4.32
C PRO A 205 -9.87 21.05 -3.25
N GLY A 206 -11.06 20.45 -3.26
CA GLY A 206 -11.43 19.46 -2.25
C GLY A 206 -11.75 20.05 -0.87
N CYS A 207 -11.96 21.37 -0.75
CA CYS A 207 -12.39 21.98 0.51
C CYS A 207 -13.71 21.36 1.02
N LEU A 208 -13.78 21.14 2.33
CA LEU A 208 -14.89 20.49 3.02
C LEU A 208 -15.51 21.46 4.03
N LYS A 209 -16.77 21.20 4.36
CA LYS A 209 -17.50 21.90 5.42
C LYS A 209 -18.03 20.88 6.41
N PRO A 210 -18.08 21.21 7.72
CA PRO A 210 -18.80 20.38 8.69
C PRO A 210 -20.24 20.18 8.24
N ARG A 211 -20.66 18.92 8.14
CA ARG A 211 -22.00 18.53 7.67
C ARG A 211 -22.75 17.65 8.68
N GLU A 212 -22.14 17.35 9.81
CA GLU A 212 -22.77 16.58 10.87
C GLU A 212 -23.81 17.47 11.58
N ASP A 213 -25.07 17.04 11.55
CA ASP A 213 -26.14 17.60 12.39
C ASP A 213 -26.33 16.70 13.62
N PRO A 214 -26.03 17.19 14.85
CA PRO A 214 -26.19 16.41 16.07
C PRO A 214 -27.59 15.81 16.25
N ASN A 215 -28.63 16.46 15.70
CA ASN A 215 -30.02 16.01 15.83
C ASN A 215 -30.38 14.84 14.90
N GLN A 216 -29.54 14.55 13.89
CA GLN A 216 -29.81 13.53 12.88
C GLN A 216 -29.02 12.23 13.11
N ARG A 217 -28.27 12.13 14.21
CA ARG A 217 -27.41 10.97 14.54
C ARG A 217 -28.16 9.63 14.68
N ALA A 218 -29.46 9.65 14.97
CA ALA A 218 -30.30 8.46 15.12
C ALA A 218 -31.22 8.19 13.91
N GLY A 219 -31.08 8.96 12.82
CA GLY A 219 -31.86 8.75 11.60
C GLY A 219 -31.49 7.47 10.86
N THR A 220 -32.44 6.88 10.14
CA THR A 220 -32.19 5.72 9.25
C THR A 220 -31.42 6.07 7.98
N ASP A 221 -31.25 7.37 7.69
CA ASP A 221 -30.62 7.88 6.49
C ASP A 221 -29.10 7.98 6.64
N VAL A 222 -28.37 7.28 5.76
CA VAL A 222 -26.91 7.12 5.80
C VAL A 222 -26.19 8.19 4.96
N GLN A 223 -26.69 9.42 4.97
CA GLN A 223 -26.22 10.48 4.06
C GLN A 223 -24.77 10.92 4.33
N ASN A 224 -24.30 10.76 5.56
CA ASN A 224 -22.97 11.22 5.99
C ASN A 224 -21.83 10.24 5.68
N LEU A 225 -22.12 9.03 5.18
CA LEU A 225 -21.08 8.08 4.75
C LEU A 225 -20.71 8.23 3.26
N VAL A 226 -21.45 9.05 2.52
CA VAL A 226 -21.13 9.35 1.12
C VAL A 226 -20.08 10.46 1.08
N PRO A 227 -19.02 10.34 0.26
CA PRO A 227 -18.06 11.43 0.08
C PRO A 227 -18.74 12.73 -0.37
N ALA A 228 -18.32 13.86 0.20
CA ALA A 228 -18.84 15.18 -0.13
C ALA A 228 -18.36 15.71 -1.50
N THR A 229 -17.27 15.14 -2.03
CA THR A 229 -16.67 15.53 -3.31
C THR A 229 -15.92 14.36 -3.95
N ASP A 230 -15.96 14.29 -5.28
CA ASP A 230 -15.19 13.31 -6.08
C ASP A 230 -13.71 13.70 -6.27
N PHE A 231 -13.31 14.87 -5.76
CA PHE A 231 -11.95 15.39 -5.91
C PHE A 231 -10.89 14.38 -5.44
N TYR A 232 -11.05 13.86 -4.21
CA TYR A 232 -10.10 12.96 -3.58
C TYR A 232 -10.04 11.60 -4.28
N LYS A 233 -11.19 11.09 -4.72
CA LYS A 233 -11.26 9.87 -5.52
C LYS A 233 -10.53 10.01 -6.85
N THR A 234 -10.74 11.13 -7.54
CA THR A 234 -10.07 11.42 -8.82
C THR A 234 -8.55 11.50 -8.64
N LEU A 235 -8.12 12.22 -7.60
CA LEU A 235 -6.71 12.33 -7.24
C LEU A 235 -6.08 10.96 -6.91
N ALA A 236 -6.78 10.08 -6.20
CA ALA A 236 -6.30 8.72 -5.93
C ALA A 236 -6.08 7.90 -7.20
N LEU A 237 -6.97 8.03 -8.19
CA LEU A 237 -6.84 7.36 -9.48
C LEU A 237 -5.63 7.88 -10.26
N GLU A 238 -5.41 9.19 -10.25
CA GLU A 238 -4.24 9.83 -10.86
C GLU A 238 -2.93 9.40 -10.18
N CYS A 239 -2.88 9.39 -8.85
CA CYS A 239 -1.73 8.89 -8.08
C CYS A 239 -1.44 7.42 -8.39
N THR A 240 -2.48 6.58 -8.50
CA THR A 240 -2.33 5.16 -8.86
C THR A 240 -1.69 4.99 -10.24
N GLY A 241 -2.09 5.81 -11.21
CA GLY A 241 -1.49 5.82 -12.55
C GLY A 241 0.01 6.15 -12.55
N HIS A 242 0.46 6.96 -11.59
CA HIS A 242 1.85 7.37 -11.42
C HIS A 242 2.61 6.57 -10.35
N GLN A 243 2.06 5.43 -9.90
CA GLN A 243 2.70 4.57 -8.89
C GLN A 243 2.97 5.31 -7.55
N VAL A 244 2.07 6.23 -7.20
CA VAL A 244 2.10 6.99 -5.95
C VAL A 244 1.10 6.42 -4.96
N ALA A 245 1.58 6.03 -3.78
CA ALA A 245 0.76 5.64 -2.64
C ALA A 245 0.48 6.85 -1.73
N LEU A 246 -0.71 6.90 -1.16
CA LEU A 246 -1.15 7.95 -0.24
C LEU A 246 -1.46 7.32 1.13
N ASP A 247 -0.83 7.85 2.18
CA ASP A 247 -1.09 7.56 3.58
C ASP A 247 -1.60 8.82 4.29
N LEU A 248 -2.47 8.66 5.29
CA LEU A 248 -3.10 9.75 6.04
C LEU A 248 -3.16 9.39 7.52
N PHE A 249 -2.51 10.23 8.31
CA PHE A 249 -2.59 10.29 9.75
C PHE A 249 -3.52 11.43 10.12
N LEU A 250 -4.68 11.08 10.70
CA LEU A 250 -5.65 12.06 11.19
C LEU A 250 -5.50 12.21 12.70
N LEU A 251 -5.19 13.43 13.10
CA LEU A 251 -4.82 13.85 14.46
C LEU A 251 -5.79 14.92 14.98
N ASN A 252 -7.01 14.90 14.45
CA ASN A 252 -8.05 15.86 14.73
C ASN A 252 -8.78 15.53 16.05
N THR A 253 -9.01 16.53 16.90
CA THR A 253 -9.85 16.45 18.11
C THR A 253 -11.32 16.81 17.87
N GLN A 254 -11.62 17.41 16.71
CA GLN A 254 -12.93 17.83 16.21
C GLN A 254 -13.41 16.96 15.04
N TYR A 255 -14.51 17.38 14.40
CA TYR A 255 -15.08 16.69 13.24
C TYR A 255 -14.07 16.61 12.08
N ALA A 256 -13.78 15.38 11.65
CA ALA A 256 -13.05 15.07 10.41
C ALA A 256 -14.01 14.32 9.49
N ASP A 257 -14.23 14.82 8.27
CA ASP A 257 -15.08 14.16 7.28
C ASP A 257 -14.37 12.92 6.67
N LEU A 258 -14.28 11.86 7.48
CA LEU A 258 -13.60 10.61 7.14
C LEU A 258 -14.18 9.96 5.89
N ALA A 259 -15.51 10.04 5.71
CA ALA A 259 -16.16 9.49 4.52
C ALA A 259 -15.57 10.06 3.23
N THR A 260 -15.19 11.34 3.23
CA THR A 260 -14.58 12.00 2.07
C THR A 260 -13.07 11.81 2.00
N LEU A 261 -12.37 11.96 3.13
CA LEU A 261 -10.90 11.89 3.16
C LEU A 261 -10.37 10.47 2.95
N CYS A 262 -11.15 9.43 3.26
CA CYS A 262 -10.75 8.05 3.02
C CYS A 262 -10.82 7.65 1.54
N GLU A 263 -11.47 8.42 0.65
CA GLU A 263 -11.58 8.05 -0.77
C GLU A 263 -10.24 8.08 -1.52
N PHE A 264 -9.29 8.93 -1.09
CA PHE A 264 -7.96 8.95 -1.72
C PHE A 264 -7.00 7.91 -1.17
N MET A 265 -7.41 7.18 -0.13
CA MET A 265 -6.55 6.29 0.64
C MET A 265 -6.58 4.88 0.05
N ARG A 266 -5.42 4.45 -0.48
CA ARG A 266 -5.16 3.03 -0.81
C ARG A 266 -4.19 2.36 0.17
N GLY A 267 -3.60 3.13 1.10
CA GLY A 267 -2.70 2.68 2.16
C GLY A 267 -3.41 2.43 3.50
N PHE A 268 -2.77 2.79 4.61
CA PHE A 268 -3.29 2.58 5.97
C PHE A 268 -3.93 3.87 6.53
N ILE A 269 -5.06 3.73 7.23
CA ILE A 269 -5.65 4.82 8.01
C ILE A 269 -5.18 4.65 9.45
N HIS A 270 -4.47 5.65 9.95
CA HIS A 270 -4.14 5.75 11.37
C HIS A 270 -4.94 6.89 11.97
N TYR A 271 -6.02 6.53 12.68
CA TYR A 271 -6.79 7.46 13.49
C TYR A 271 -6.29 7.36 14.93
N LEU A 272 -5.61 8.39 15.41
CA LEU A 272 -5.07 8.43 16.76
C LEU A 272 -5.96 9.33 17.61
N LEU A 273 -6.80 8.70 18.45
CA LEU A 273 -7.53 9.40 19.51
C LEU A 273 -6.58 9.67 20.68
N GLU A 274 -6.80 10.78 21.37
CA GLU A 274 -5.96 11.46 22.40
C GLU A 274 -5.22 10.59 23.44
N SER A 275 -5.52 9.31 23.58
CA SER A 275 -4.97 8.44 24.63
C SER A 275 -3.54 7.92 24.39
N ILE A 276 -2.85 8.29 23.29
CA ILE A 276 -1.49 7.82 22.97
C ILE A 276 -0.44 8.95 23.11
N MET A 277 -0.86 10.20 23.33
CA MET A 277 0.05 11.35 23.43
C MET A 277 0.29 11.85 24.87
N SER A 278 -0.01 11.01 25.87
CA SER A 278 0.24 11.27 27.30
C SER A 278 1.29 10.34 27.88
#